data_AF-A0A7Y4SXG2-F1
#
_entry.id   AF-A0A7Y4SXG2-F1
#
_cell.length_a   1.000
_cell.length_b   1.000
_cell.length_c   1.000
_cell.angle_alpha   90.00
_cell.angle_beta   90.00
_cell.angle_gamma   90.00
#
_symmetry.space_group_name_H-M   'P 1'
#
loop_
_entity.id
_entity.type
_entity.pdbx_description
1 polymer ?
#
loop_
_entity_poly.entity_id
_entity_poly.type
_entity_poly.pdbx_seq_one_letter_code
_entity_poly.pdbx_strand_id
1 'polypeptide(L)'
;MTYGSKLLTLGCALLVGAAVIYGTLRLTYGQRSAYVHVRWAASVDDTGRQMLERTYSLTQAEHREGRTWSYFLTDVSRGNIERLITNPAVEDTHNLHRTAFRPWRTAPRGAYPGSKPGWIAILLEFLVRACLGLGGVSVAVGALRLWRGRTATS
;
A
#
# COMPACT_ATOMS: atom_id res chain seq x y z
N MET A 1 -10.65 41.25 3.60
CA MET A 1 -11.21 39.89 3.82
C MET A 1 -10.82 38.85 2.78
N THR A 2 -10.29 39.20 1.60
CA THR A 2 -10.20 38.29 0.44
C THR A 2 -8.98 37.33 0.40
N TYR A 3 -7.92 37.60 1.16
CA TYR A 3 -6.70 36.78 1.10
C TYR A 3 -6.74 35.52 1.98
N GLY A 4 -7.46 35.56 3.11
CA GLY A 4 -7.59 34.41 4.01
C GLY A 4 -8.47 33.29 3.43
N SER A 5 -9.56 33.66 2.76
CA SER A 5 -10.44 32.70 2.07
C SER A 5 -9.73 32.02 0.90
N LYS A 6 -8.94 32.76 0.11
CA LYS A 6 -8.14 32.21 -1.00
C LYS A 6 -7.13 31.15 -0.54
N LEU A 7 -6.48 31.36 0.61
CA LEU A 7 -5.53 30.38 1.18
C LEU A 7 -6.23 29.10 1.65
N LEU A 8 -7.42 29.20 2.22
CA LEU A 8 -8.22 28.03 2.60
C LEU A 8 -8.71 27.25 1.37
N THR A 9 -9.23 27.93 0.35
CA THR A 9 -9.67 27.27 -0.89
C THR A 9 -8.52 26.55 -1.58
N LEU A 10 -7.34 27.18 -1.66
CA LEU A 10 -6.13 26.56 -2.20
C LEU A 10 -5.70 25.33 -1.39
N GLY A 11 -5.70 25.44 -0.05
CA GLY A 11 -5.37 24.33 0.84
C GLY A 11 -6.31 23.13 0.66
N CYS A 12 -7.63 23.36 0.62
CA CYS A 12 -8.61 22.31 0.39
C CYS A 12 -8.46 21.67 -1.01
N ALA A 13 -8.23 22.46 -2.06
CA ALA A 13 -8.00 21.94 -3.41
C ALA A 13 -6.77 21.04 -3.48
N LEU A 14 -5.67 21.40 -2.81
CA LEU A 14 -4.47 20.56 -2.71
C LEU A 14 -4.72 19.25 -1.96
N LEU A 15 -5.50 19.27 -0.88
CA LEU A 15 -5.85 18.07 -0.12
C LEU A 15 -6.76 17.12 -0.91
N VAL A 16 -7.75 17.65 -1.64
CA VAL A 16 -8.61 16.86 -2.53
C VAL A 16 -7.77 16.27 -3.66
N GLY A 17 -6.89 17.05 -4.28
CA GLY A 17 -5.95 16.56 -5.29
C GLY A 17 -5.08 15.42 -4.77
N ALA A 18 -4.53 15.55 -3.55
CA ALA A 18 -3.75 14.49 -2.91
C ALA A 18 -4.58 13.21 -2.69
N ALA A 19 -5.82 13.34 -2.24
CA ALA A 19 -6.73 12.20 -2.03
C ALA A 19 -7.05 11.48 -3.35
N VAL A 20 -7.32 12.24 -4.41
CA VAL A 20 -7.57 11.68 -5.75
C VAL A 20 -6.33 10.97 -6.29
N ILE A 21 -5.16 11.61 -6.24
CA ILE A 21 -3.90 11.00 -6.69
C ILE A 21 -3.62 9.72 -5.90
N TYR A 22 -3.77 9.74 -4.58
CA TYR A 22 -3.57 8.57 -3.73
C TYR A 22 -4.57 7.44 -4.06
N GLY A 23 -5.84 7.77 -4.26
CA GLY A 23 -6.87 6.82 -4.69
C GLY A 23 -6.53 6.18 -6.03
N THR A 24 -6.18 6.98 -7.04
CA THR A 24 -5.77 6.50 -8.35
C THR A 24 -4.53 5.60 -8.27
N LEU A 25 -3.54 5.97 -7.46
CA LEU A 25 -2.32 5.18 -7.26
C LEU A 25 -2.63 3.80 -6.67
N ARG A 26 -3.51 3.76 -5.66
CA ARG A 26 -3.98 2.51 -5.04
C ARG A 26 -4.78 1.64 -6.01
N LEU A 27 -5.66 2.23 -6.81
CA LEU A 27 -6.47 1.50 -7.79
C LEU A 27 -5.63 1.00 -8.97
N THR A 28 -4.61 1.75 -9.38
CA THR A 28 -3.85 1.48 -10.62
C THR A 28 -2.61 0.62 -10.40
N TYR A 29 -1.96 0.72 -9.24
CA TYR A 29 -0.70 0.02 -8.91
C TYR A 29 -0.87 -1.04 -7.82
N GLY A 30 -2.04 -1.11 -7.17
CA GLY A 30 -2.26 -2.00 -6.04
C GLY A 30 -1.39 -1.66 -4.83
N GLN A 31 -1.21 -2.65 -3.94
CA GLN A 31 -0.26 -2.56 -2.85
C GLN A 31 1.10 -3.12 -3.27
N ARG A 32 2.20 -2.59 -2.70
CA ARG A 32 3.54 -3.14 -2.93
C ARG A 32 3.58 -4.62 -2.58
N SER A 33 4.21 -5.40 -3.45
CA SER A 33 4.41 -6.83 -3.23
C SER A 33 5.14 -7.06 -1.89
N ALA A 34 4.76 -8.12 -1.20
CA ALA A 34 5.37 -8.51 0.06
C ALA A 34 6.20 -9.78 -0.14
N TYR A 35 7.42 -9.77 0.37
CA TYR A 35 8.27 -10.95 0.37
C TYR A 35 7.81 -11.92 1.47
N VAL A 36 7.43 -13.13 1.07
CA VAL A 36 6.83 -14.14 1.95
C VAL A 36 7.51 -15.49 1.75
N HIS A 37 7.53 -16.30 2.81
CA HIS A 37 7.94 -17.69 2.70
C HIS A 37 6.70 -18.55 2.91
N VAL A 38 6.56 -19.59 2.09
CA VAL A 38 5.45 -20.54 2.19
C VAL A 38 6.05 -21.94 2.26
N ARG A 39 5.66 -22.69 3.28
CA ARG A 39 5.95 -24.11 3.42
C ARG A 39 4.72 -24.88 2.97
N TRP A 40 4.83 -25.54 1.82
CA TRP A 40 3.74 -26.32 1.24
C TRP A 40 3.58 -27.66 1.95
N ALA A 41 2.36 -28.17 2.01
CA ALA A 41 2.05 -29.48 2.58
C ALA A 41 2.69 -30.63 1.80
N ALA A 42 2.92 -31.77 2.45
CA ALA A 42 3.65 -32.89 1.84
C ALA A 42 2.87 -33.53 0.69
N SER A 43 1.56 -33.33 0.66
CA SER A 43 0.65 -33.77 -0.39
C SER A 43 0.67 -32.87 -1.63
N VAL A 44 1.36 -31.73 -1.60
CA VAL A 44 1.41 -30.78 -2.72
C VAL A 44 2.60 -31.15 -3.61
N ASP A 45 2.30 -31.58 -4.82
CA ASP A 45 3.29 -31.80 -5.87
C ASP A 45 3.63 -30.49 -6.60
N ASP A 46 4.60 -30.53 -7.51
CA ASP A 46 5.03 -29.33 -8.23
C ASP A 46 3.94 -28.72 -9.10
N THR A 47 3.07 -29.55 -9.70
CA THR A 47 1.96 -29.07 -10.52
C THR A 47 0.92 -28.35 -9.66
N GLY A 48 0.54 -28.96 -8.53
CA GLY A 48 -0.37 -28.37 -7.56
C GLY A 48 0.20 -27.08 -6.96
N ARG A 49 1.49 -27.07 -6.62
CA ARG A 49 2.19 -25.86 -6.16
C ARG A 49 2.09 -24.75 -7.18
N GLN A 50 2.42 -24.99 -8.45
CA GLN A 50 2.36 -23.96 -9.50
C GLN A 50 0.94 -23.44 -9.73
N MET A 51 -0.07 -24.29 -9.63
CA MET A 51 -1.47 -23.85 -9.69
C MET A 51 -1.79 -22.92 -8.52
N LEU A 52 -1.43 -23.31 -7.29
CA LEU A 52 -1.65 -22.51 -6.08
C LEU A 52 -0.87 -21.19 -6.13
N GLU A 53 0.35 -21.19 -6.66
CA GLU A 53 1.14 -19.98 -6.89
C GLU A 53 0.40 -18.97 -7.76
N ARG A 54 -0.18 -19.43 -8.87
CA ARG A 54 -1.02 -18.59 -9.74
C ARG A 54 -2.29 -18.13 -9.03
N THR A 55 -2.98 -19.04 -8.33
CA THR A 55 -4.22 -18.73 -7.59
C THR A 55 -4.01 -17.64 -6.54
N TYR A 56 -2.87 -17.67 -5.84
CA TYR A 56 -2.56 -16.73 -4.77
C TYR A 56 -1.68 -15.55 -5.22
N SER A 57 -1.42 -15.41 -6.52
CA SER A 57 -0.57 -14.35 -7.09
C SER A 57 0.83 -14.30 -6.46
N LEU A 58 1.38 -15.48 -6.18
CA LEU A 58 2.77 -15.69 -5.75
C LEU A 58 3.67 -15.70 -6.99
N THR A 59 4.75 -14.92 -6.95
CA THR A 59 5.66 -14.73 -8.08
C THR A 59 7.11 -14.86 -7.63
N GLN A 60 8.03 -14.99 -8.60
CA GLN A 60 9.47 -15.13 -8.35
C GLN A 60 9.76 -16.26 -7.35
N ALA A 61 9.23 -17.45 -7.65
CA ALA A 61 9.43 -18.63 -6.83
C ALA A 61 10.92 -18.97 -6.71
N GLU A 62 11.43 -18.96 -5.49
CA GLU A 62 12.80 -19.36 -5.17
C GLU A 62 12.74 -20.50 -4.15
N HIS A 63 13.27 -21.65 -4.54
CA HIS A 63 13.38 -22.80 -3.63
C HIS A 63 14.38 -22.48 -2.53
N ARG A 64 14.02 -22.78 -1.28
CA ARG A 64 14.89 -22.57 -0.12
C ARG A 64 15.37 -23.90 0.42
N GLU A 65 14.53 -24.58 1.18
CA GLU A 65 14.86 -25.81 1.88
C GLU A 65 13.62 -26.71 1.99
N GLY A 66 13.79 -27.99 1.65
CA GLY A 66 12.71 -28.97 1.69
C GLY A 66 11.50 -28.54 0.85
N ARG A 67 10.36 -28.33 1.53
CA ARG A 67 9.08 -27.88 0.93
C ARG A 67 8.83 -26.38 1.11
N THR A 68 9.84 -25.63 1.52
CA THR A 68 9.76 -24.19 1.75
C THR A 68 10.26 -23.43 0.53
N TRP A 69 9.45 -22.48 0.09
CA TRP A 69 9.73 -21.61 -1.03
C TRP A 69 9.53 -20.16 -0.62
N SER A 70 10.32 -19.25 -1.18
CA SER A 70 10.10 -17.82 -1.05
C SER A 70 9.49 -17.23 -2.31
N TYR A 71 8.67 -16.20 -2.11
CA TYR A 71 7.89 -15.55 -3.15
C TYR A 71 7.73 -14.06 -2.90
N PHE A 72 7.37 -13.34 -3.96
CA PHE A 72 6.70 -12.05 -3.85
C PHE A 72 5.18 -12.24 -4.03
N LEU A 73 4.44 -11.95 -2.97
CA LEU A 73 2.98 -11.89 -2.96
C LEU A 73 2.53 -10.56 -3.57
N THR A 74 1.95 -10.62 -4.76
CA THR A 74 1.57 -9.41 -5.52
C THR A 74 0.15 -8.95 -5.19
N ASP A 75 -0.77 -9.86 -4.86
CA ASP A 75 -2.07 -9.56 -4.27
C ASP A 75 -2.02 -9.72 -2.75
N VAL A 76 -1.77 -8.61 -2.05
CA VAL A 76 -1.75 -8.56 -0.57
C VAL A 76 -3.10 -8.16 0.04
N SER A 77 -4.21 -8.36 -0.71
CA SER A 77 -5.55 -8.16 -0.17
C SER A 77 -5.83 -9.10 1.00
N ARG A 78 -6.65 -8.64 1.95
CA ARG A 78 -7.01 -9.41 3.15
C ARG A 78 -7.59 -10.78 2.79
N GLY A 79 -8.53 -10.81 1.84
CA GLY A 79 -9.20 -12.05 1.43
C GLY A 79 -8.26 -13.03 0.70
N ASN A 80 -7.27 -12.54 -0.05
CA ASN A 80 -6.27 -13.43 -0.66
C ASN A 80 -5.36 -14.04 0.41
N ILE A 81 -4.87 -13.23 1.35
CA ILE A 81 -4.02 -13.68 2.46
C ILE A 81 -4.75 -14.66 3.37
N GLU A 82 -6.02 -14.37 3.70
CA GLU A 82 -6.85 -15.26 4.50
C GLU A 82 -6.98 -16.63 3.83
N ARG A 83 -7.39 -16.67 2.56
CA ARG A 83 -7.50 -17.92 1.79
C ARG A 83 -6.16 -18.66 1.67
N LEU A 84 -5.03 -17.96 1.60
CA LEU A 84 -3.70 -18.58 1.54
C LEU A 84 -3.34 -19.24 2.87
N ILE A 85 -3.54 -18.52 3.98
CA ILE A 85 -3.17 -18.98 5.33
C ILE A 85 -4.10 -20.12 5.80
N THR A 86 -5.37 -20.10 5.42
CA THR A 86 -6.34 -21.13 5.78
C THR A 86 -6.34 -22.32 4.82
N ASN A 87 -5.53 -22.31 3.76
CA ASN A 87 -5.48 -23.43 2.82
C ASN A 87 -4.75 -24.62 3.45
N PRO A 88 -5.35 -25.83 3.48
CA PRO A 88 -4.68 -27.03 4.01
C PRO A 88 -3.42 -27.43 3.23
N ALA A 89 -3.26 -26.97 1.99
CA ALA A 89 -2.04 -27.13 1.19
C ALA A 89 -0.86 -26.29 1.73
N VAL A 90 -1.10 -25.35 2.65
CA VAL A 90 -0.08 -24.48 3.25
C VAL A 90 0.11 -24.86 4.71
N GLU A 91 1.28 -25.40 5.05
CA GLU A 91 1.62 -25.74 6.43
C GLU A 91 2.07 -24.52 7.23
N ASP A 92 2.89 -23.67 6.61
CA ASP A 92 3.42 -22.49 7.28
C ASP A 92 3.63 -21.30 6.34
N THR A 93 3.46 -20.10 6.90
CA THR A 93 3.73 -18.84 6.21
C THR A 93 4.55 -17.93 7.11
N HIS A 94 5.66 -17.42 6.57
CA HIS A 94 6.47 -16.39 7.22
C HIS A 94 6.18 -15.02 6.62
N ASN A 95 6.41 -13.95 7.39
CA ASN A 95 6.11 -12.55 7.02
C ASN A 95 4.63 -12.20 6.77
N LEU A 96 3.69 -13.08 7.17
CA LEU A 96 2.26 -12.79 7.22
C LEU A 96 1.71 -12.85 8.66
N HIS A 97 0.73 -12.00 8.97
CA HIS A 97 -0.04 -12.10 10.21
C HIS A 97 -1.23 -13.04 10.01
N ARG A 98 -1.24 -14.17 10.73
CA ARG A 98 -2.31 -15.18 10.66
C ARG A 98 -3.66 -14.74 11.23
N THR A 99 -3.69 -13.75 12.12
CA THR A 99 -4.92 -13.23 12.74
C THR A 99 -5.44 -11.96 12.05
N ALA A 100 -4.53 -11.11 11.60
CA ALA A 100 -4.87 -9.82 10.97
C ALA A 100 -4.92 -9.89 9.44
N PHE A 101 -4.54 -11.03 8.84
CA PHE A 101 -4.53 -11.29 7.39
C PHE A 101 -3.90 -10.17 6.58
N ARG A 102 -2.67 -9.79 6.98
CA ARG A 102 -1.87 -8.75 6.33
C ARG A 102 -0.38 -9.08 6.41
N PRO A 103 0.46 -8.57 5.49
CA PRO A 103 1.90 -8.70 5.63
C PRO A 103 2.41 -7.98 6.88
N TRP A 104 3.47 -8.49 7.49
CA TRP A 104 4.15 -7.78 8.58
C TRP A 104 4.64 -6.41 8.11
N ARG A 105 4.69 -5.44 9.04
CA ARG A 105 5.19 -4.09 8.72
C ARG A 105 6.66 -4.10 8.32
N THR A 106 7.42 -5.03 8.88
CA THR A 106 8.86 -5.25 8.64
C THR A 106 9.15 -6.21 7.49
N ALA A 107 8.12 -6.81 6.87
CA ALA A 107 8.31 -7.71 5.73
C ALA A 107 8.99 -6.95 4.58
N PRO A 108 10.07 -7.49 3.98
CA PRO A 108 10.69 -6.88 2.82
C PRO A 108 9.67 -6.63 1.72
N ARG A 109 9.73 -5.46 1.09
CA ARG A 109 8.79 -5.05 0.04
C ARG A 109 9.48 -5.13 -1.31
N GLY A 110 8.83 -5.82 -2.25
CA GLY A 110 9.29 -5.87 -3.62
C GLY A 110 8.86 -4.62 -4.40
N ALA A 111 9.27 -4.59 -5.67
CA ALA A 111 8.80 -3.60 -6.62
C ALA A 111 7.27 -3.72 -6.82
N TYR A 112 6.66 -2.67 -7.37
CA TYR A 112 5.25 -2.70 -7.74
C TYR A 112 5.02 -3.78 -8.81
N PRO A 113 4.00 -4.63 -8.66
CA PRO A 113 3.66 -5.61 -9.69
C PRO A 113 3.26 -4.91 -11.01
N GLY A 114 3.81 -5.35 -12.14
CA GLY A 114 3.40 -4.94 -13.49
C GLY A 114 4.44 -4.14 -14.30
N SER A 115 4.20 -4.02 -15.61
CA SER A 115 5.08 -3.43 -16.63
C SER A 115 5.20 -1.90 -16.59
N LYS A 116 4.81 -1.25 -15.48
CA LYS A 116 4.79 0.22 -15.37
C LYS A 116 6.10 0.72 -14.75
N PRO A 117 6.69 1.81 -15.27
CA PRO A 117 7.98 2.30 -14.76
C PRO A 117 7.90 2.66 -13.27
N GLY A 118 8.74 2.04 -12.44
CA GLY A 118 8.74 2.25 -10.99
C GLY A 118 8.96 3.70 -10.56
N TRP A 119 9.61 4.52 -11.40
CA TRP A 119 9.81 5.95 -11.14
C TRP A 119 8.51 6.76 -11.12
N ILE A 120 7.47 6.34 -11.85
CA ILE A 120 6.17 7.03 -11.85
C ILE A 120 5.50 6.87 -10.48
N ALA A 121 5.55 5.67 -9.90
CA ALA A 121 5.02 5.44 -8.55
C ALA A 121 5.77 6.27 -7.50
N ILE A 122 7.11 6.36 -7.61
CA ILE A 122 7.95 7.19 -6.73
C ILE A 122 7.57 8.68 -6.86
N LEU A 123 7.43 9.18 -8.09
CA LEU A 123 7.04 10.57 -8.36
C LEU A 123 5.65 10.89 -7.78
N LEU A 124 4.67 10.01 -8.02
CA LEU A 124 3.31 10.20 -7.50
C LEU A 124 3.24 10.13 -5.97
N GLU A 125 3.99 9.21 -5.33
CA GLU A 125 4.09 9.17 -3.87
C GLU A 125 4.69 10.47 -3.30
N PHE A 126 5.70 11.02 -3.96
CA PHE A 126 6.30 12.29 -3.59
C PHE A 126 5.30 13.45 -3.73
N LEU A 127 4.58 13.51 -4.85
CA LEU A 127 3.55 14.53 -5.10
C LEU A 127 2.44 14.50 -4.04
N VAL A 128 1.96 13.31 -3.65
CA VAL A 128 0.96 13.18 -2.58
C VAL A 128 1.48 13.78 -1.27
N ARG A 129 2.71 13.45 -0.87
CA ARG A 129 3.32 14.00 0.36
C ARG A 129 3.50 15.52 0.29
N ALA A 130 3.93 16.03 -0.86
CA ALA A 130 4.09 17.46 -1.09
C ALA A 130 2.73 18.19 -1.00
N CYS A 131 1.69 17.68 -1.66
CA CYS A 131 0.35 18.26 -1.60
C CYS A 131 -0.25 18.22 -0.19
N LEU A 132 -0.06 17.13 0.58
CA LEU A 132 -0.50 17.06 1.98
C LEU A 132 0.21 18.08 2.86
N GLY A 133 1.54 18.22 2.70
CA GLY A 133 2.32 19.20 3.45
C GLY A 133 1.92 20.64 3.13
N LEU A 134 1.91 21.00 1.84
CA LEU A 134 1.55 22.35 1.39
C LEU A 134 0.09 22.70 1.70
N GLY A 135 -0.83 21.73 1.52
CA GLY A 135 -2.24 21.88 1.88
C GLY A 135 -2.43 22.12 3.37
N GLY A 136 -1.80 21.30 4.22
CA GLY A 136 -1.87 21.45 5.68
C GLY A 136 -1.32 22.79 6.17
N VAL A 137 -0.17 23.23 5.66
CA VAL A 137 0.41 24.54 5.99
C VAL A 137 -0.51 25.68 5.55
N SER A 138 -1.09 25.60 4.35
CA SER A 138 -1.99 26.63 3.82
C SER A 138 -3.26 26.77 4.66
N VAL A 139 -3.86 25.64 5.08
CA VAL A 139 -5.02 25.63 5.97
C VAL A 139 -4.68 26.22 7.34
N ALA A 140 -3.55 25.82 7.93
CA ALA A 140 -3.12 26.33 9.23
C ALA A 140 -2.89 27.86 9.22
N VAL A 141 -2.20 28.39 8.19
CA VAL A 141 -1.96 29.82 8.03
C VAL A 141 -3.27 30.58 7.79
N GLY A 142 -4.15 30.05 6.94
CA GLY A 142 -5.46 30.63 6.68
C GLY A 142 -6.33 30.72 7.95
N ALA A 143 -6.39 29.65 8.73
CA ALA A 143 -7.13 29.57 9.98
C ALA A 143 -6.57 30.53 11.05
N LEU A 144 -5.24 30.58 11.22
CA LEU A 144 -4.58 31.46 12.18
C LEU A 144 -4.87 32.95 11.88
N ARG A 145 -4.87 33.34 10.60
CA ARG A 145 -5.18 34.71 10.18
C ARG A 145 -6.65 35.07 10.40
N LEU A 146 -7.57 34.14 10.15
CA LEU A 146 -9.00 34.34 10.43
C LEU A 146 -9.28 34.45 11.94
N TRP A 147 -8.58 33.66 12.76
CA TRP A 147 -8.70 33.73 14.22
C TRP A 147 -8.20 35.07 14.78
N ARG A 148 -6.98 35.51 14.38
CA ARG A 148 -6.42 36.80 14.81
C ARG A 148 -7.23 38.02 14.34
N GLY A 149 -7.87 37.94 13.17
CA GLY A 149 -8.75 39.00 12.68
C GLY A 149 -10.02 39.17 13.52
N ARG A 150 -10.50 38.09 14.16
CA ARG A 150 -11.71 38.09 14.99
C ARG A 150 -11.47 38.68 16.38
N THR A 151 -10.25 38.52 16.92
CA THR A 151 -9.85 39.06 18.23
C THR A 151 -9.50 40.55 18.21
N ALA A 152 -9.32 41.16 17.03
CA ALA A 152 -8.98 42.59 16.89
C ALA A 152 -10.21 43.50 16.77
N THR A 153 -11.40 42.92 16.65
CA THR A 153 -12.69 43.63 16.47
C THR A 153 -13.60 43.54 17.70
N SER A 154 -13.13 42.95 18.81
CA SER A 154 -13.80 42.92 20.12
C SER A 154 -13.11 43.87 21.07
#